data_AF-A0A099T4V0-F1
#
_entry.id   AF-A0A099T4V0-F1
#
_cell.length_a   1.000
_cell.length_b   1.000
_cell.length_c   1.000
_cell.angle_alpha   90.00
_cell.angle_beta   90.00
_cell.angle_gamma   90.00
#
_symmetry.space_group_name_H-M   'P 1'
#
loop_
_entity.id
_entity.type
_entity.pdbx_description
1 polymer ?
#
loop_
_entity_poly.entity_id
_entity_poly.type
_entity_poly.pdbx_seq_one_letter_code
_entity_poly.pdbx_strand_id
1 'polypeptide(L)'
;MEQILVVEDNPMNMELTVVLLESWGYKVGQAVDGAQALSEVKKGNYDLILLDMQLPRMDGLEVLEHLKNDMETADIPVVALTAHSMTGDGCKFLNAGCTGYISKPINVPEFKDQIADYLKGSA
;
A
#
# COMPACT_ATOMS: atom_id res chain seq x y z
N MET A 1 -7.92 9.71 -13.20
CA MET A 1 -8.42 8.45 -12.63
C MET A 1 -7.22 7.82 -12.01
N GLU A 2 -7.17 7.88 -10.69
CA GLU A 2 -6.04 7.51 -9.87
C GLU A 2 -5.88 5.99 -9.90
N GLN A 3 -4.63 5.54 -9.91
CA GLN A 3 -4.24 4.14 -9.97
C GLN A 3 -3.52 3.76 -8.68
N ILE A 4 -4.03 2.72 -8.02
CA ILE A 4 -3.56 2.24 -6.73
C ILE A 4 -2.95 0.85 -6.92
N LEU A 5 -1.73 0.64 -6.43
CA LEU A 5 -1.13 -0.69 -6.37
C LEU A 5 -1.46 -1.32 -5.02
N VAL A 6 -2.09 -2.49 -5.02
CA VAL A 6 -2.33 -3.28 -3.82
C VAL A 6 -1.32 -4.43 -3.79
N VAL A 7 -0.55 -4.53 -2.70
CA VAL A 7 0.42 -5.59 -2.46
C VAL A 7 -0.05 -6.41 -1.26
N GLU A 8 -0.53 -7.62 -1.52
CA GLU A 8 -1.15 -8.49 -0.52
C GLU A 8 -1.04 -9.96 -0.97
N ASP A 9 -0.53 -10.84 -0.10
CA ASP A 9 -0.37 -12.27 -0.43
C ASP A 9 -1.64 -13.09 -0.17
N ASN A 10 -2.52 -12.63 0.74
CA ASN A 10 -3.77 -13.29 1.03
C ASN A 10 -4.83 -12.97 -0.05
N PRO A 11 -5.33 -13.97 -0.80
CA PRO A 11 -6.26 -13.72 -1.90
C PRO A 11 -7.60 -13.14 -1.45
N MET A 12 -8.08 -13.45 -0.24
CA MET A 12 -9.33 -12.90 0.28
C MET A 12 -9.18 -11.41 0.65
N ASN A 13 -8.05 -11.03 1.25
CA ASN A 13 -7.76 -9.62 1.56
C ASN A 13 -7.54 -8.80 0.28
N MET A 14 -6.85 -9.39 -0.71
CA MET A 14 -6.64 -8.78 -2.02
C MET A 14 -7.98 -8.51 -2.70
N GLU A 15 -8.82 -9.53 -2.83
CA GLU A 15 -10.15 -9.40 -3.45
C GLU A 15 -11.01 -8.35 -2.76
N LEU A 16 -11.08 -8.37 -1.41
CA LEU A 16 -11.80 -7.37 -0.64
C LEU A 16 -11.31 -5.94 -0.96
N THR A 17 -9.99 -5.73 -0.92
CA THR A 17 -9.39 -4.40 -1.12
C THR A 17 -9.64 -3.91 -2.55
N VAL A 18 -9.45 -4.77 -3.55
CA VAL A 18 -9.70 -4.46 -4.96
C VAL A 18 -11.15 -4.08 -5.18
N VAL A 19 -12.11 -4.89 -4.71
CA VAL A 19 -13.55 -4.62 -4.88
C VAL A 19 -13.94 -3.29 -4.26
N LEU A 20 -13.43 -2.97 -3.07
CA LEU A 20 -13.71 -1.69 -2.41
C LEU A 20 -13.18 -0.50 -3.25
N LEU A 21 -11.91 -0.55 -3.66
CA LEU A 21 -11.28 0.53 -4.41
C LEU A 21 -11.92 0.72 -5.79
N GLU A 22 -12.20 -0.36 -6.52
CA GLU A 22 -12.89 -0.31 -7.81
C GLU A 22 -14.32 0.24 -7.68
N SER A 23 -15.04 -0.13 -6.61
CA SER A 23 -16.37 0.41 -6.32
C SER A 23 -16.37 1.92 -6.08
N TRP A 24 -15.22 2.49 -5.73
CA TRP A 24 -15.01 3.93 -5.53
C TRP A 24 -14.45 4.63 -6.77
N GLY A 25 -14.22 3.90 -7.87
CA GLY A 25 -13.80 4.44 -9.15
C GLY A 25 -12.29 4.50 -9.37
N TYR A 26 -11.50 3.84 -8.51
CA TYR A 26 -10.04 3.72 -8.68
C TYR A 26 -9.68 2.59 -9.64
N LYS A 27 -8.54 2.72 -10.33
CA LYS A 27 -7.91 1.59 -11.02
C LYS A 27 -6.98 0.86 -10.06
N VAL A 28 -7.01 -0.46 -10.08
CA VAL A 28 -6.21 -1.26 -9.12
C VAL A 28 -5.22 -2.15 -9.85
N GLY A 29 -3.93 -1.96 -9.57
CA GLY A 29 -2.89 -2.95 -9.84
C GLY A 29 -2.77 -3.91 -8.67
N GLN A 30 -2.40 -5.16 -8.94
CA GLN A 30 -2.29 -6.19 -7.90
C GLN A 30 -0.91 -6.83 -7.95
N ALA A 31 -0.32 -7.04 -6.78
CA ALA A 31 0.90 -7.83 -6.58
C ALA A 31 0.73 -8.72 -5.36
N VAL A 32 1.16 -9.98 -5.45
CA VAL A 32 0.98 -10.96 -4.35
C VAL A 32 2.25 -11.19 -3.53
N ASP A 33 3.35 -10.54 -3.90
CA ASP A 33 4.62 -10.59 -3.19
C ASP A 33 5.46 -9.34 -3.52
N GLY A 34 6.54 -9.14 -2.76
CA GLY A 34 7.42 -7.98 -2.92
C GLY A 34 8.12 -7.91 -4.29
N ALA A 35 8.48 -9.05 -4.88
CA ALA A 35 9.14 -9.06 -6.18
C ALA A 35 8.18 -8.62 -7.30
N GLN A 36 6.93 -9.07 -7.24
CA GLN A 36 5.87 -8.61 -8.13
C GLN A 36 5.58 -7.14 -7.92
N ALA A 37 5.53 -6.66 -6.67
CA ALA A 37 5.30 -5.24 -6.38
C ALA A 37 6.37 -4.35 -7.04
N LEU A 38 7.65 -4.70 -6.89
CA LEU A 38 8.76 -3.96 -7.49
C LEU A 38 8.80 -4.06 -9.02
N SER A 39 8.34 -5.17 -9.59
CA SER A 39 8.20 -5.28 -11.04
C SER A 39 7.01 -4.49 -11.57
N GLU A 40 5.90 -4.47 -10.84
CA GLU A 40 4.64 -3.90 -11.30
C GLU A 40 4.65 -2.38 -11.20
N VAL A 41 5.19 -1.83 -10.11
CA VAL A 41 5.34 -0.38 -9.91
C VAL A 41 6.12 0.29 -11.05
N LYS A 42 7.02 -0.44 -11.72
CA LYS A 42 7.81 0.06 -12.86
C LYS A 42 7.06 0.03 -14.20
N LYS A 43 5.96 -0.71 -14.29
CA LYS A 43 5.16 -0.82 -15.52
C LYS A 43 4.04 0.22 -15.59
N GLY A 44 3.62 0.75 -14.44
CA GLY A 44 2.47 1.63 -14.31
C GLY A 44 2.79 2.92 -13.58
N ASN A 45 2.01 3.96 -13.83
CA ASN A 45 2.03 5.16 -13.03
C ASN A 45 1.02 4.98 -11.90
N TYR A 46 1.52 4.74 -10.69
CA TYR A 46 0.69 4.57 -9.50
C TYR A 46 0.70 5.85 -8.66
N ASP A 47 -0.48 6.27 -8.23
CA ASP A 47 -0.68 7.44 -7.37
C ASP A 47 -0.61 7.06 -5.89
N LEU A 48 -0.75 5.76 -5.57
CA LEU A 48 -0.69 5.23 -4.21
C LEU A 48 -0.32 3.75 -4.20
N ILE A 49 0.47 3.34 -3.21
CA ILE A 49 0.78 1.94 -2.94
C ILE A 49 0.22 1.56 -1.57
N LEU A 50 -0.64 0.55 -1.54
CA LEU A 50 -1.07 -0.15 -0.33
C LEU A 50 -0.23 -1.40 -0.15
N LEU A 51 0.59 -1.42 0.89
CA LEU A 51 1.60 -2.45 1.09
C LEU A 51 1.31 -3.24 2.35
N ASP A 52 0.99 -4.53 2.22
CA ASP A 52 0.99 -5.41 3.38
C ASP A 52 2.40 -5.51 3.96
N MET A 53 2.50 -5.30 5.27
CA MET A 53 3.77 -5.48 5.99
C MET A 53 4.07 -6.96 6.26
N GLN A 54 3.07 -7.84 6.18
CA GLN A 54 3.23 -9.27 6.44
C GLN A 54 3.27 -10.09 5.13
N LEU A 55 4.30 -9.86 4.31
CA LEU A 55 4.49 -10.60 3.07
C LEU A 55 5.37 -11.86 3.25
N PRO A 56 5.17 -12.91 2.42
CA PRO A 56 6.02 -14.08 2.42
C PRO A 56 7.36 -13.79 1.73
N ARG A 57 8.45 -14.35 2.28
CA ARG A 57 9.84 -14.30 1.77
C ARG A 57 10.53 -12.93 1.87
N MET A 58 9.87 -11.86 1.44
CA MET A 58 10.36 -10.48 1.49
C MET A 58 9.40 -9.68 2.37
N ASP A 59 9.93 -9.03 3.42
CA ASP A 59 9.14 -8.21 4.34
C ASP A 59 8.67 -6.94 3.59
N GLY A 60 7.47 -6.43 3.93
CA GLY A 60 6.99 -5.16 3.39
C GLY A 60 7.96 -4.00 3.68
N LEU A 61 8.74 -4.05 4.76
CA LEU A 61 9.78 -3.05 5.03
C LEU A 61 10.89 -3.05 3.96
N GLU A 62 11.27 -4.23 3.49
CA GLU A 62 12.28 -4.37 2.44
C GLU A 62 11.74 -3.86 1.09
N VAL A 63 10.46 -4.12 0.80
CA VAL A 63 9.79 -3.55 -0.38
C VAL A 63 9.76 -2.03 -0.32
N LEU A 64 9.38 -1.46 0.83
CA LEU A 64 9.35 -0.02 1.06
C LEU A 64 10.73 0.61 0.85
N GLU A 65 11.79 0.00 1.39
CA GLU A 65 13.16 0.48 1.21
C GLU A 65 13.57 0.51 -0.27
N HIS A 66 13.23 -0.52 -1.05
CA HIS A 66 13.48 -0.54 -2.49
C HIS A 66 12.69 0.56 -3.21
N LEU A 67 11.41 0.77 -2.86
CA LEU A 67 10.57 1.80 -3.46
C LEU A 67 11.09 3.21 -3.18
N LYS A 68 11.58 3.46 -1.95
CA LYS A 68 12.08 4.78 -1.54
C LYS A 68 13.51 5.08 -2.02
N ASN A 69 14.30 4.06 -2.33
CA ASN A 69 15.64 4.24 -2.88
C ASN A 69 15.69 4.34 -4.41
N ASP A 70 14.59 4.10 -5.11
CA ASP A 70 14.48 4.23 -6.56
C ASP A 70 13.87 5.59 -6.94
N MET A 71 14.59 6.39 -7.73
CA MET A 71 14.16 7.74 -8.13
C MET A 71 12.83 7.77 -8.87
N GLU A 72 12.45 6.68 -9.55
CA GLU A 72 11.19 6.60 -10.30
C GLU A 72 9.99 6.33 -9.38
N THR A 73 10.21 5.80 -8.18
CA THR A 73 9.13 5.37 -7.27
C THR A 73 9.16 6.04 -5.89
N ALA A 74 10.23 6.77 -5.57
CA ALA A 74 10.44 7.34 -4.24
C ALA A 74 9.33 8.32 -3.81
N ASP A 75 8.78 9.05 -4.78
CA ASP A 75 7.73 10.06 -4.53
C ASP A 75 6.33 9.44 -4.41
N ILE A 76 6.15 8.18 -4.81
CA ILE A 76 4.84 7.51 -4.70
C ILE A 76 4.53 7.31 -3.21
N PRO A 77 3.36 7.77 -2.70
CA PRO A 77 2.99 7.55 -1.31
C PRO A 77 2.78 6.06 -1.06
N VAL A 78 3.32 5.58 0.07
CA VAL A 78 3.20 4.19 0.49
C VAL A 78 2.46 4.15 1.82
N VAL A 79 1.37 3.40 1.87
CA VAL A 79 0.56 3.21 3.07
C VAL A 79 0.66 1.75 3.49
N ALA A 80 1.15 1.53 4.70
CA ALA A 80 1.31 0.19 5.27
C ALA A 80 -0.04 -0.38 5.70
N LEU A 81 -0.38 -1.59 5.22
CA LEU A 81 -1.46 -2.40 5.78
C LEU A 81 -0.85 -3.31 6.85
N THR A 82 -1.32 -3.22 8.09
CA THR A 82 -0.75 -3.98 9.21
C THR A 82 -1.82 -4.64 10.07
N ALA A 83 -1.62 -5.90 10.44
CA ALA A 83 -2.44 -6.57 11.46
C ALA A 83 -2.07 -6.19 12.90
N HIS A 84 -0.87 -5.62 13.11
CA HIS A 84 -0.39 -5.18 14.42
C HIS A 84 -0.37 -3.65 14.48
N SER A 85 -1.37 -3.07 15.15
CA SER A 85 -1.43 -1.65 15.49
C SER A 85 -0.81 -1.36 16.87
N MET A 86 -0.01 -2.29 17.42
CA MET A 86 0.63 -2.05 18.72
C MET A 86 1.57 -0.86 18.60
N THR A 87 1.55 -0.02 19.64
CA THR A 87 2.09 1.35 19.74
C THR A 87 3.59 1.51 19.41
N GLY A 88 4.31 0.44 19.06
CA GLY A 88 5.71 0.47 18.62
C GLY A 88 5.93 0.29 17.12
N ASP A 89 5.01 -0.33 16.37
CA ASP A 89 5.25 -0.67 14.96
C ASP A 89 4.83 0.45 14.00
N GLY A 90 3.80 1.25 14.36
CA GLY A 90 3.42 2.43 13.59
C GLY A 90 4.57 3.45 13.44
N CYS A 91 5.38 3.64 14.49
CA CYS A 91 6.56 4.51 14.42
C CYS A 91 7.64 3.96 13.49
N LYS A 92 7.78 2.63 13.35
CA LYS A 92 8.78 2.03 12.47
C LYS A 92 8.43 2.26 11.01
N PHE A 93 7.16 2.10 10.63
CA PHE A 93 6.72 2.33 9.25
C PHE A 93 6.85 3.78 8.84
N LEU A 94 6.45 4.71 9.72
CA LEU A 94 6.62 6.14 9.47
C LEU A 94 8.10 6.53 9.35
N ASN A 95 8.96 6.02 10.25
CA ASN A 95 10.41 6.26 10.16
C ASN A 95 11.06 5.65 8.91
N ALA A 96 10.50 4.57 8.38
CA ALA A 96 10.96 3.92 7.16
C ALA A 96 10.49 4.63 5.88
N GLY A 97 9.66 5.67 6.00
CA GLY A 97 9.20 6.48 4.87
C GLY A 97 7.79 6.17 4.37
N CYS A 98 6.97 5.44 5.13
CA CYS A 98 5.54 5.34 4.83
C CYS A 98 4.86 6.70 5.04
N THR A 99 3.92 7.01 4.15
CA THR A 99 3.00 8.16 4.30
C THR A 99 2.03 7.93 5.46
N GLY A 100 1.69 6.67 5.73
CA GLY A 100 0.80 6.30 6.82
C GLY A 100 0.63 4.80 6.96
N TYR A 101 -0.33 4.40 7.78
CA TYR A 101 -0.68 2.99 7.97
C TYR A 101 -2.19 2.83 8.20
N ILE A 102 -2.71 1.66 7.82
CA ILE A 102 -4.09 1.26 8.00
C ILE A 102 -4.07 -0.10 8.70
N SER A 103 -4.77 -0.17 9.83
CA SER A 103 -4.86 -1.41 10.62
C SER A 103 -5.87 -2.38 10.02
N LYS A 104 -5.51 -3.66 9.95
CA LYS A 104 -6.43 -4.76 9.67
C LYS A 104 -7.12 -5.20 10.97
N PRO A 105 -8.42 -5.59 10.94
CA PRO A 105 -9.29 -5.66 9.77
C PRO A 105 -9.71 -4.29 9.25
N ILE A 106 -9.88 -4.18 7.94
CA ILE A 106 -10.25 -2.92 7.27
C ILE A 106 -11.64 -2.47 7.72
N ASN A 107 -11.72 -1.28 8.32
CA ASN A 107 -12.97 -0.59 8.61
C ASN A 107 -13.39 0.21 7.36
N VAL A 108 -14.40 -0.26 6.62
CA VAL A 108 -14.73 0.26 5.28
C VAL A 108 -15.01 1.77 5.23
N PRO A 109 -15.82 2.36 6.13
CA PRO A 109 -15.98 3.82 6.21
C PRO A 109 -14.65 4.57 6.37
N GLU A 110 -13.84 4.18 7.34
CA GLU A 110 -12.56 4.84 7.63
C GLU A 110 -11.56 4.64 6.49
N PHE A 111 -11.53 3.45 5.90
CA PHE A 111 -10.66 3.10 4.78
C PHE A 111 -10.90 4.03 3.59
N LYS A 112 -12.17 4.31 3.27
CA LYS A 112 -12.52 5.21 2.17
C LYS A 112 -11.95 6.62 2.37
N ASP A 113 -12.15 7.16 3.56
CA ASP A 113 -11.70 8.51 3.89
C ASP A 113 -10.17 8.58 3.92
N GLN A 114 -9.51 7.57 4.49
CA GLN A 114 -8.05 7.45 4.52
C GLN A 114 -7.44 7.41 3.12
N ILE A 115 -7.97 6.60 2.20
CA ILE A 115 -7.48 6.52 0.81
C ILE A 115 -7.61 7.88 0.12
N ALA A 116 -8.75 8.55 0.29
CA ALA A 116 -8.96 9.88 -0.28
C ALA A 116 -7.98 10.92 0.27
N ASP A 117 -7.64 10.85 1.57
CA ASP A 117 -6.70 11.78 2.20
C ASP A 117 -5.25 11.54 1.76
N TYR A 118 -4.82 10.27 1.65
CA TYR A 118 -3.48 9.93 1.18
C TYR A 118 -3.25 10.31 -0.29
N LEU A 119 -4.30 10.23 -1.14
CA LEU A 119 -4.22 10.70 -2.52
C LEU A 119 -4.14 12.23 -2.62
N LYS A 120 -4.86 12.98 -1.77
CA LYS A 120 -4.82 14.46 -1.76
C LYS A 120 -3.51 15.03 -1.23
N GLY A 121 -2.84 14.33 -0.32
CA GLY A 121 -1.56 14.74 0.26
C GLY A 121 -0.36 14.65 -0.70
N SER A 122 -0.56 14.12 -1.91
CA SER A 122 0.48 13.99 -2.94
C SER A 122 0.46 15.12 -3.99
N ALA A 123 -0.23 16.22 -3.70
CA ALA A 123 -0.38 17.40 -4.57
C ALA A 123 0.33 18.64 -4.02
#